data_AF-A0A660L4Q3-F1
#
_entry.id   AF-A0A660L4Q3-F1
#
_cell.length_a   1.000
_cell.length_b   1.000
_cell.length_c   1.000
_cell.angle_alpha   90.00
_cell.angle_beta   90.00
_cell.angle_gamma   90.00
#
_symmetry.space_group_name_H-M   'P 1'
#
loop_
_entity.id
_entity.type
_entity.pdbx_description
1 polymer ?
#
loop_
_entity_poly.entity_id
_entity_poly.type
_entity_poly.pdbx_seq_one_letter_code
_entity_poly.pdbx_strand_id
1 'polypeptide(L)'
;MHWRPIALALTLLVCAAPAAHASSLADELMPDSTGVRLERMGKRDLAMRFPAKRLRALAGERARLHCGVVGERVGQFVVEREGGGGDRRLAAGDRSVVIPGSARFDFCALATRPDDTTNCLPLTAEERWCARALVARTAAGRGYVDQLARTIELSLLMSFAVDSFMTDPADRQAAFVRDFGTTLVGMSDPDSALPTGTVGYWAGETSDVFAATLTSGHRIFLRRDGDVFSTNSRRMLLPAQVHKVSVF
;
A
#
# COMPACT_ATOMS: atom_id res chain seq x y z
N MET A 1 53.03 7.45 -6.38
CA MET A 1 51.97 6.43 -6.14
C MET A 1 51.15 6.87 -4.93
N HIS A 2 49.99 7.50 -5.14
CA HIS A 2 49.16 8.08 -4.07
C HIS A 2 47.78 7.42 -4.04
N TRP A 3 47.69 6.20 -3.52
CA TRP A 3 46.44 5.42 -3.41
C TRP A 3 45.71 5.60 -2.06
N ARG A 4 46.29 6.36 -1.13
CA ARG A 4 45.76 6.51 0.25
C ARG A 4 44.52 7.41 0.42
N PRO A 5 44.25 8.46 -0.38
CA PRO A 5 43.06 9.29 -0.16
C PRO A 5 41.77 8.73 -0.77
N ILE A 6 41.85 7.81 -1.74
CA ILE A 6 40.66 7.22 -2.41
C ILE A 6 39.98 6.19 -1.50
N ALA A 7 40.76 5.48 -0.66
CA ALA A 7 40.22 4.48 0.25
C ALA A 7 39.37 5.08 1.39
N LEU A 8 39.58 6.35 1.77
CA LEU A 8 38.81 6.99 2.85
C LEU A 8 37.46 7.57 2.38
N ALA A 9 37.35 7.96 1.10
CA ALA A 9 36.09 8.43 0.51
C ALA A 9 35.08 7.29 0.30
N LEU A 10 35.57 6.06 0.06
CA LEU A 10 34.71 4.88 -0.15
C LEU A 10 34.11 4.32 1.15
N THR A 11 34.74 4.52 2.31
CA THR A 11 34.21 4.06 3.61
C THR A 11 33.14 4.98 4.19
N LEU A 12 33.11 6.26 3.80
CA LEU A 12 32.09 7.22 4.27
C LEU A 12 30.74 7.10 3.53
N LEU A 13 30.69 6.45 2.35
CA LEU A 13 29.42 6.22 1.63
C LEU A 13 28.59 5.05 2.15
N VAL A 14 29.11 4.21 3.04
CA VAL A 14 28.41 3.00 3.53
C VAL A 14 27.59 3.26 4.81
N CYS A 15 27.76 4.42 5.47
CA CYS A 15 27.11 4.72 6.75
C CYS A 15 25.83 5.59 6.66
N ALA A 16 25.37 5.96 5.46
CA ALA A 16 24.23 6.86 5.27
C ALA A 16 23.01 6.18 4.62
N ALA A 17 22.67 4.96 5.05
CA ALA A 17 21.33 4.44 4.82
C ALA A 17 20.75 3.90 6.12
N PRO A 18 20.32 4.77 7.06
CA PRO A 18 19.17 4.39 7.83
C PRO A 18 18.04 4.25 6.80
N ALA A 19 17.79 3.01 6.36
CA ALA A 19 16.48 2.64 5.87
C ALA A 19 15.54 2.74 7.08
N ALA A 20 15.28 3.97 7.54
CA ALA A 20 14.18 4.26 8.41
C ALA A 20 12.97 3.86 7.58
N HIS A 21 12.44 2.67 7.85
CA HIS A 21 11.14 2.26 7.37
C HIS A 21 10.17 3.23 8.06
N ALA A 22 9.98 4.40 7.46
CA ALA A 22 8.89 5.27 7.85
C ALA A 22 7.64 4.40 7.79
N SER A 23 6.93 4.31 8.92
CA SER A 23 5.64 3.63 8.96
C SER A 23 4.79 4.23 7.86
N SER A 24 4.33 3.39 6.96
CA SER A 24 3.44 3.83 5.89
C SER A 24 2.08 4.16 6.49
N LEU A 25 1.34 5.09 5.89
CA LEU A 25 -0.07 5.29 6.28
C LEU A 25 -0.86 4.00 6.02
N ALA A 26 -0.45 3.19 5.04
CA ALA A 26 -0.97 1.83 4.88
C ALA A 26 -0.70 0.91 6.10
N ASP A 27 0.41 1.06 6.82
CA ASP A 27 0.68 0.32 8.07
C ASP A 27 -0.23 0.79 9.21
N GLU A 28 -0.58 2.08 9.25
CA GLU A 28 -1.54 2.64 10.20
C GLU A 28 -2.98 2.19 9.91
N LEU A 29 -3.34 2.06 8.63
CA LEU A 29 -4.67 1.64 8.17
C LEU A 29 -4.85 0.11 8.16
N MET A 30 -3.75 -0.63 8.05
CA MET A 30 -3.71 -2.08 8.22
C MET A 30 -2.86 -2.44 9.46
N PRO A 31 -3.21 -1.94 10.65
CA PRO A 31 -2.40 -2.12 11.85
C PRO A 31 -2.25 -3.61 12.20
N ASP A 32 -3.18 -4.44 11.72
CA ASP A 32 -3.27 -5.88 11.92
C ASP A 32 -2.30 -6.71 11.07
N SER A 33 -1.61 -6.12 10.08
CA SER A 33 -0.64 -6.82 9.22
C SER A 33 0.74 -7.03 9.87
N THR A 34 1.13 -6.19 10.84
CA THR A 34 2.43 -6.29 11.54
C THR A 34 2.62 -7.64 12.25
N GLY A 35 3.69 -8.36 11.89
CA GLY A 35 3.99 -9.66 12.49
C GLY A 35 3.14 -10.82 11.97
N VAL A 36 2.26 -10.58 10.98
CA VAL A 36 1.60 -11.66 10.24
C VAL A 36 2.58 -12.20 9.20
N ARG A 37 2.74 -13.52 9.12
CA ARG A 37 3.66 -14.17 8.17
C ARG A 37 3.04 -15.37 7.50
N LEU A 38 3.46 -15.64 6.26
CA LEU A 38 3.10 -16.87 5.57
C LEU A 38 4.15 -17.93 5.86
N GLU A 39 3.71 -19.06 6.39
CA GLU A 39 4.54 -20.24 6.59
C GLU A 39 4.07 -21.36 5.69
N ARG A 40 5.02 -22.11 5.13
CA ARG A 40 4.67 -23.28 4.32
C ARG A 40 4.23 -24.43 5.23
N MET A 41 3.05 -24.98 4.96
CA MET A 41 2.51 -26.18 5.62
C MET A 41 2.49 -27.31 4.58
N GLY A 42 3.51 -28.18 4.62
CA GLY A 42 3.65 -29.24 3.63
C GLY A 42 3.97 -28.72 2.21
N LYS A 43 3.62 -29.51 1.19
CA LYS A 43 4.02 -29.21 -0.21
C LYS A 43 3.10 -28.23 -0.92
N ARG A 44 1.82 -28.15 -0.54
CA ARG A 44 0.78 -27.43 -1.30
C ARG A 44 0.14 -26.29 -0.53
N ASP A 45 0.33 -26.20 0.78
CA ASP A 45 -0.45 -25.30 1.62
C ASP A 45 0.45 -24.25 2.28
N LEU A 46 -0.16 -23.11 2.59
CA LEU A 46 0.43 -22.07 3.44
C LEU A 46 -0.44 -21.94 4.69
N ALA A 47 0.15 -21.48 5.77
CA ALA A 47 -0.53 -20.99 6.94
C ALA A 47 -0.17 -19.52 7.15
N MET A 48 -1.19 -18.67 7.27
CA MET A 48 -1.02 -17.31 7.72
C MET A 48 -0.95 -17.32 9.25
N ARG A 49 0.24 -17.09 9.80
CA ARG A 49 0.49 -17.03 11.24
C ARG A 49 0.35 -15.61 11.74
N PHE A 50 -0.36 -15.45 12.84
CA PHE A 50 -0.65 -14.15 13.45
C PHE A 50 -0.02 -14.06 14.84
N PRO A 51 0.29 -12.85 15.34
CA PRO A 51 0.48 -12.63 16.76
C PRO A 51 -0.74 -13.12 17.54
N ALA A 52 -0.53 -13.87 18.63
CA ALA A 52 -1.61 -14.59 19.31
C ALA A 52 -2.77 -13.70 19.82
N LYS A 53 -2.52 -12.43 20.13
CA LYS A 53 -3.56 -11.48 20.54
C LYS A 53 -4.47 -11.08 19.37
N ARG A 54 -3.93 -11.01 18.15
CA ARG A 54 -4.63 -10.49 16.96
C ARG A 54 -5.65 -11.48 16.41
N LEU A 55 -5.26 -12.73 16.17
CA LEU A 55 -6.21 -13.72 15.66
C LEU A 55 -7.32 -14.05 16.66
N ARG A 56 -7.04 -13.92 17.97
CA ARG A 56 -8.07 -14.04 19.01
C ARG A 56 -9.14 -12.95 18.93
N ALA A 57 -8.79 -11.74 18.51
CA ALA A 57 -9.77 -10.67 18.34
C ALA A 57 -10.74 -10.96 17.18
N LEU A 58 -10.31 -11.71 16.17
CA LEU A 58 -11.11 -12.13 15.02
C LEU A 58 -11.83 -13.47 15.24
N ALA A 59 -11.69 -14.08 16.42
CA ALA A 59 -12.25 -15.40 16.68
C ALA A 59 -13.78 -15.39 16.57
N GLY A 60 -14.33 -16.37 15.85
CA GLY A 60 -15.77 -16.47 15.61
C GLY A 60 -16.28 -15.62 14.44
N GLU A 61 -15.46 -14.74 13.86
CA GLU A 61 -15.84 -13.99 12.66
C GLU A 61 -15.84 -14.86 11.41
N ARG A 62 -16.68 -14.48 10.43
CA ARG A 62 -16.59 -14.99 9.07
C ARG A 62 -15.47 -14.23 8.38
N ALA A 63 -14.44 -14.96 7.97
CA ALA A 63 -13.30 -14.45 7.23
C ALA A 63 -13.27 -15.01 5.81
N ARG A 64 -12.81 -14.20 4.88
CA ARG A 64 -12.46 -14.58 3.52
C ARG A 64 -10.95 -14.58 3.40
N LEU A 65 -10.41 -15.64 2.83
CA LEU A 65 -9.02 -15.67 2.41
C LEU A 65 -8.98 -15.34 0.92
N HIS A 66 -7.90 -14.72 0.51
CA HIS A 66 -7.70 -14.38 -0.89
C HIS A 66 -6.22 -14.38 -1.19
N CYS A 67 -5.78 -15.20 -2.14
CA CYS A 67 -4.40 -15.24 -2.57
C CYS A 67 -4.31 -14.97 -4.08
N GLY A 68 -3.18 -14.43 -4.49
CA GLY A 68 -2.95 -14.08 -5.89
C GLY A 68 -1.57 -14.46 -6.38
N VAL A 69 -1.49 -14.82 -7.66
CA VAL A 69 -0.24 -14.83 -8.42
C VAL A 69 -0.08 -13.46 -9.06
N VAL A 70 1.11 -12.89 -8.92
CA VAL A 70 1.41 -11.53 -9.36
C VAL A 70 2.33 -11.58 -10.57
N GLY A 71 1.91 -10.89 -11.63
CA GLY A 71 2.75 -10.55 -12.77
C GLY A 71 3.06 -9.05 -12.77
N GLU A 72 3.93 -8.63 -13.69
CA GLU A 72 4.27 -7.22 -13.89
C GLU A 72 3.94 -6.81 -15.33
N ARG A 73 3.30 -5.66 -15.50
CA ARG A 73 2.96 -5.07 -16.80
C ARG A 73 3.23 -3.58 -16.76
N VAL A 74 4.12 -3.11 -17.65
CA VAL A 74 4.46 -1.68 -17.80
C VAL A 74 4.86 -1.05 -16.45
N GLY A 75 5.69 -1.74 -15.66
CA GLY A 75 6.15 -1.26 -14.34
C GLY A 75 5.15 -1.40 -13.20
N GLN A 76 4.00 -2.04 -13.44
CA GLN A 76 2.95 -2.24 -12.44
C GLN A 76 2.70 -3.71 -12.15
N PHE A 77 2.54 -4.02 -10.87
CA PHE A 77 2.13 -5.33 -10.41
C PHE A 77 0.63 -5.53 -10.60
N VAL A 78 0.28 -6.61 -11.27
CA VAL A 78 -1.09 -7.02 -11.55
C VAL A 78 -1.33 -8.43 -11.03
N VAL A 79 -2.52 -8.68 -10.50
CA VAL A 79 -2.92 -10.03 -10.11
C VAL A 79 -3.36 -10.77 -11.36
N GLU A 80 -2.60 -11.79 -11.76
CA GLU A 80 -2.86 -12.58 -12.98
C GLU A 80 -3.83 -13.73 -12.73
N ARG A 81 -3.82 -14.23 -11.50
CA ARG A 81 -4.65 -15.36 -11.10
C ARG A 81 -4.93 -15.28 -9.62
N GLU A 82 -6.20 -15.35 -9.29
CA GLU A 82 -6.69 -15.33 -7.92
C GLU A 82 -7.11 -16.73 -7.48
N GLY A 83 -7.12 -16.96 -6.17
CA GLY A 83 -7.64 -18.18 -5.56
C GLY A 83 -7.18 -18.34 -4.13
N GLY A 84 -7.46 -19.50 -3.54
CA GLY A 84 -7.06 -19.78 -2.17
C GLY A 84 -8.09 -19.29 -1.14
N GLY A 85 -8.69 -20.27 -0.47
CA GLY A 85 -9.47 -20.12 0.76
C GLY A 85 -10.78 -19.37 0.61
N GLY A 86 -11.88 -20.10 0.37
CA GLY A 86 -13.21 -19.54 0.48
C GLY A 86 -13.54 -19.01 1.87
N ASP A 87 -14.77 -18.56 2.03
CA ASP A 87 -15.26 -18.07 3.31
C ASP A 87 -15.18 -19.16 4.38
N ARG A 88 -14.67 -18.81 5.55
CA ARG A 88 -14.62 -19.70 6.70
C ARG A 88 -14.82 -18.93 7.99
N ARG A 89 -15.29 -19.63 9.02
CA ARG A 89 -15.30 -19.08 10.37
C ARG A 89 -13.93 -19.28 11.02
N LEU A 90 -13.42 -18.25 11.68
CA LEU A 90 -12.15 -18.33 12.41
C LEU A 90 -12.38 -19.02 13.76
N ALA A 91 -11.62 -20.07 14.05
CA ALA A 91 -11.77 -20.80 15.31
C ALA A 91 -11.11 -20.04 16.46
N ALA A 92 -11.73 -20.09 17.63
CA ALA A 92 -11.12 -19.58 18.85
C ALA A 92 -9.90 -20.41 19.22
N GLY A 93 -8.77 -19.75 19.49
CA GLY A 93 -7.51 -20.40 19.90
C GLY A 93 -6.56 -20.74 18.75
N ASP A 94 -6.98 -20.61 17.50
CA ASP A 94 -6.06 -20.74 16.37
C ASP A 94 -4.97 -19.65 16.46
N ARG A 95 -3.74 -20.05 16.13
CA ARG A 95 -2.60 -19.12 15.95
C ARG A 95 -2.27 -18.91 14.48
N SER A 96 -2.93 -19.67 13.61
CA SER A 96 -2.68 -19.65 12.18
C SER A 96 -3.91 -20.05 11.40
N VAL A 97 -4.09 -19.45 10.23
CA VAL A 97 -5.14 -19.81 9.29
C VAL A 97 -4.51 -20.58 8.12
N VAL A 98 -4.83 -21.86 8.00
CA VAL A 98 -4.37 -22.70 6.88
C VAL A 98 -5.14 -22.36 5.62
N ILE A 99 -4.41 -22.22 4.51
CA ILE A 99 -4.90 -21.86 3.18
C ILE A 99 -4.54 -23.01 2.23
N PRO A 100 -5.48 -23.93 1.94
CA PRO A 100 -5.20 -25.09 1.09
C PRO A 100 -4.84 -24.71 -0.35
N GLY A 101 -3.88 -25.42 -0.95
CA GLY A 101 -3.47 -25.22 -2.34
C GLY A 101 -2.78 -23.89 -2.63
N SER A 102 -2.40 -23.15 -1.58
CA SER A 102 -1.90 -21.78 -1.70
C SER A 102 -0.39 -21.65 -1.87
N ALA A 103 0.36 -22.74 -1.80
CA ALA A 103 1.83 -22.71 -1.91
C ALA A 103 2.36 -22.28 -3.30
N ARG A 104 1.48 -21.95 -4.25
CA ARG A 104 1.84 -21.31 -5.53
C ARG A 104 1.65 -19.80 -5.58
N PHE A 105 0.91 -19.19 -4.64
CA PHE A 105 0.57 -17.77 -4.68
C PHE A 105 1.65 -16.84 -4.13
N ASP A 106 1.75 -15.64 -4.67
CA ASP A 106 2.76 -14.64 -4.34
C ASP A 106 2.40 -13.82 -3.10
N PHE A 107 1.12 -13.65 -2.83
CA PHE A 107 0.60 -13.03 -1.62
C PHE A 107 -0.70 -13.71 -1.18
N CYS A 108 -1.08 -13.49 0.08
CA CYS A 108 -2.39 -13.84 0.61
C CYS A 108 -2.89 -12.75 1.54
N ALA A 109 -4.20 -12.56 1.54
CA ALA A 109 -4.94 -11.66 2.41
C ALA A 109 -5.97 -12.43 3.23
N LEU A 110 -6.27 -11.89 4.40
CA LEU A 110 -7.42 -12.26 5.21
C LEU A 110 -8.27 -11.02 5.38
N ALA A 111 -9.56 -11.15 5.06
CA ALA A 111 -10.54 -10.09 5.21
C ALA A 111 -11.73 -10.59 6.03
N THR A 112 -12.37 -9.70 6.78
CA THR A 112 -13.64 -10.00 7.48
C THR A 112 -14.72 -9.04 7.03
N ARG A 113 -15.99 -9.40 7.25
CA ARG A 113 -17.08 -8.46 6.96
C ARG A 113 -17.01 -7.31 7.99
N PRO A 114 -17.13 -6.05 7.56
CA PRO A 114 -17.21 -4.95 8.51
C PRO A 114 -18.48 -5.06 9.36
N ASP A 115 -18.35 -4.79 10.66
CA ASP A 115 -19.48 -4.29 11.45
C ASP A 115 -19.70 -2.78 11.19
N ASP A 116 -18.63 -2.06 10.81
CA ASP A 116 -18.61 -0.65 10.41
C ASP A 116 -17.68 -0.47 9.19
N THR A 117 -18.15 0.27 8.18
CA THR A 117 -17.42 0.55 6.94
C THR A 117 -16.42 1.70 7.06
N THR A 118 -16.48 2.50 8.13
CA THR A 118 -15.72 3.76 8.27
C THR A 118 -14.20 3.54 8.27
N ASN A 119 -13.71 2.40 8.76
CA ASN A 119 -12.29 2.03 8.78
C ASN A 119 -12.00 0.77 7.97
N CYS A 120 -12.69 0.61 6.83
CA CYS A 120 -12.59 -0.57 5.99
C CYS A 120 -11.70 -0.31 4.78
N LEU A 121 -10.56 -1.00 4.70
CA LEU A 121 -9.85 -1.11 3.44
C LEU A 121 -10.47 -2.25 2.62
N PRO A 122 -11.21 -1.96 1.52
CA PRO A 122 -11.80 -3.01 0.72
C PRO A 122 -10.72 -3.86 0.06
N LEU A 123 -10.86 -5.19 0.17
CA LEU A 123 -9.94 -6.13 -0.47
C LEU A 123 -10.07 -6.11 -2.01
N THR A 124 -11.29 -5.87 -2.50
CA THR A 124 -11.64 -5.72 -3.92
C THR A 124 -12.66 -4.58 -4.05
N ALA A 125 -12.74 -3.94 -5.22
CA ALA A 125 -13.64 -2.81 -5.45
C ALA A 125 -15.14 -3.17 -5.31
N GLU A 126 -15.49 -4.45 -5.48
CA GLU A 126 -16.88 -4.90 -5.60
C GLU A 126 -17.44 -5.52 -4.31
N GLU A 127 -16.63 -5.72 -3.27
CA GLU A 127 -17.05 -6.52 -2.11
C GLU A 127 -16.98 -5.82 -0.75
N ARG A 128 -17.97 -6.12 0.12
CA ARG A 128 -18.03 -5.68 1.52
C ARG A 128 -17.11 -6.52 2.43
N TRP A 129 -15.84 -6.63 2.08
CA TRP A 129 -14.82 -7.31 2.89
C TRP A 129 -13.68 -6.36 3.21
N CYS A 130 -13.40 -6.21 4.50
CA CYS A 130 -12.31 -5.36 4.98
C CYS A 130 -11.06 -6.20 5.17
N ALA A 131 -10.00 -5.84 4.46
CA ALA A 131 -8.70 -6.43 4.67
C ALA A 131 -8.26 -6.24 6.13
N ARG A 132 -7.91 -7.36 6.79
CA ARG A 132 -7.32 -7.38 8.14
C ARG A 132 -5.84 -7.72 8.08
N ALA A 133 -5.44 -8.56 7.14
CA ALA A 133 -4.05 -8.84 6.89
C ALA A 133 -3.79 -9.02 5.40
N LEU A 134 -2.61 -8.60 4.97
CA LEU A 134 -2.09 -8.80 3.64
C LEU A 134 -0.61 -9.14 3.76
N VAL A 135 -0.21 -10.30 3.25
CA VAL A 135 1.14 -10.81 3.45
C VAL A 135 1.70 -11.31 2.13
N ALA A 136 2.87 -10.79 1.77
CA ALA A 136 3.64 -11.25 0.62
C ALA A 136 4.52 -12.45 0.98
N ARG A 137 4.65 -13.39 0.04
CA ARG A 137 5.58 -14.52 0.10
C ARG A 137 6.80 -14.32 -0.80
N THR A 138 6.59 -13.81 -2.00
CA THR A 138 7.63 -13.67 -3.03
C THR A 138 8.02 -12.21 -3.24
N ALA A 139 9.07 -11.96 -4.04
CA ALA A 139 9.45 -10.60 -4.41
C ALA A 139 8.35 -9.89 -5.21
N ALA A 140 7.73 -10.58 -6.17
CA ALA A 140 6.56 -10.07 -6.91
C ALA A 140 5.39 -9.74 -5.96
N GLY A 141 5.11 -10.63 -5.01
CA GLY A 141 4.11 -10.37 -3.97
C GLY A 141 4.43 -9.14 -3.14
N ARG A 142 5.70 -8.91 -2.77
CA ARG A 142 6.12 -7.72 -2.02
C ARG A 142 5.93 -6.45 -2.84
N GLY A 143 6.31 -6.47 -4.11
CA GLY A 143 6.08 -5.34 -5.03
C GLY A 143 4.60 -5.02 -5.19
N TYR A 144 3.74 -6.03 -5.28
CA TYR A 144 2.29 -5.83 -5.31
C TYR A 144 1.73 -5.23 -4.01
N VAL A 145 2.15 -5.74 -2.85
CA VAL A 145 1.71 -5.20 -1.55
C VAL A 145 2.14 -3.75 -1.39
N ASP A 146 3.38 -3.43 -1.76
CA ASP A 146 3.91 -2.07 -1.76
C ASP A 146 3.11 -1.13 -2.69
N GLN A 147 2.86 -1.56 -3.93
CA GLN A 147 2.03 -0.80 -4.87
C GLN A 147 0.62 -0.57 -4.34
N LEU A 148 -0.01 -1.59 -3.76
CA LEU A 148 -1.34 -1.48 -3.19
C LEU A 148 -1.35 -0.49 -2.02
N ALA A 149 -0.38 -0.60 -1.10
CA ALA A 149 -0.20 0.33 0.01
C ALA A 149 -0.11 1.78 -0.49
N ARG A 150 0.79 2.06 -1.44
CA ARG A 150 0.93 3.42 -2.01
C ARG A 150 -0.34 3.90 -2.71
N THR A 151 -1.03 3.01 -3.43
CA THR A 151 -2.28 3.35 -4.09
C THR A 151 -3.36 3.79 -3.09
N ILE A 152 -3.47 3.09 -1.96
CA ILE A 152 -4.41 3.43 -0.88
C ILE A 152 -4.08 4.80 -0.29
N GLU A 153 -2.80 5.07 -0.03
CA GLU A 153 -2.36 6.36 0.50
C GLU A 153 -2.71 7.51 -0.45
N LEU A 154 -2.40 7.37 -1.74
CA LEU A 154 -2.74 8.36 -2.75
C LEU A 154 -4.24 8.63 -2.80
N SER A 155 -5.06 7.57 -2.77
CA SER A 155 -6.52 7.66 -2.75
C SER A 155 -7.07 8.40 -1.53
N LEU A 156 -6.54 8.12 -0.34
CA LEU A 156 -6.99 8.75 0.90
C LEU A 156 -6.56 10.21 0.96
N LEU A 157 -5.30 10.50 0.65
CA LEU A 157 -4.77 11.86 0.63
C LEU A 157 -5.56 12.72 -0.37
N MET A 158 -5.87 12.18 -1.55
CA MET A 158 -6.71 12.91 -2.50
C MET A 158 -8.12 13.20 -1.95
N SER A 159 -8.73 12.26 -1.21
CA SER A 159 -10.05 12.49 -0.62
C SER A 159 -10.02 13.67 0.36
N PHE A 160 -8.95 13.83 1.14
CA PHE A 160 -8.78 15.00 2.01
C PHE A 160 -8.45 16.29 1.25
N ALA A 161 -7.72 16.19 0.14
CA ALA A 161 -7.37 17.35 -0.68
C ALA A 161 -8.60 17.95 -1.38
N VAL A 162 -9.58 17.12 -1.74
CA VAL A 162 -10.83 17.57 -2.36
C VAL A 162 -11.63 18.48 -1.42
N ASP A 163 -11.56 18.24 -0.11
CA ASP A 163 -12.28 19.00 0.90
C ASP A 163 -11.54 20.28 1.36
N SER A 164 -10.38 20.61 0.76
CA SER A 164 -9.60 21.78 1.14
C SER A 164 -10.15 23.08 0.54
N PHE A 165 -10.44 24.07 1.39
CA PHE A 165 -10.97 25.38 0.99
C PHE A 165 -9.89 26.44 0.67
N MET A 166 -8.60 26.07 0.68
CA MET A 166 -7.51 27.03 0.43
C MET A 166 -7.32 27.29 -1.06
N THR A 167 -7.26 28.57 -1.43
CA THR A 167 -7.10 29.04 -2.82
C THR A 167 -5.63 29.23 -3.22
N ASP A 168 -4.76 29.63 -2.29
CA ASP A 168 -3.32 29.75 -2.56
C ASP A 168 -2.64 28.36 -2.57
N PRO A 169 -1.93 27.98 -3.66
CA PRO A 169 -1.30 26.67 -3.76
C PRO A 169 -0.21 26.41 -2.71
N ALA A 170 0.59 27.43 -2.36
CA ALA A 170 1.68 27.26 -1.42
C ALA A 170 1.14 27.04 0.01
N ASP A 171 0.11 27.79 0.40
CA ASP A 171 -0.58 27.59 1.68
C ASP A 171 -1.26 26.23 1.73
N ARG A 172 -1.91 25.80 0.64
CA ARG A 172 -2.55 24.48 0.53
C ARG A 172 -1.53 23.36 0.71
N GLN A 173 -0.40 23.43 0.01
CA GLN A 173 0.68 22.46 0.13
C GLN A 173 1.29 22.44 1.53
N ALA A 174 1.59 23.61 2.11
CA ALA A 174 2.18 23.70 3.44
C ALA A 174 1.24 23.14 4.52
N ALA A 175 -0.05 23.43 4.45
CA ALA A 175 -1.04 22.89 5.38
C ALA A 175 -1.18 21.38 5.24
N PHE A 176 -1.26 20.86 4.01
CA PHE A 176 -1.41 19.43 3.78
C PHE A 176 -0.17 18.65 4.25
N VAL A 177 1.03 19.16 3.96
CA VAL A 177 2.29 18.58 4.49
C VAL A 177 2.33 18.66 6.01
N ARG A 178 1.88 19.75 6.63
CA ARG A 178 1.83 19.84 8.11
C ARG A 178 0.89 18.79 8.70
N ASP A 179 -0.27 18.58 8.10
CA ASP A 179 -1.32 17.71 8.65
C ASP A 179 -0.99 16.21 8.47
N PHE A 180 -0.15 15.85 7.49
CA PHE A 180 0.26 14.45 7.17
C PHE A 180 1.78 14.19 7.31
N GLY A 181 2.50 15.06 8.02
CA GLY A 181 3.94 15.34 7.83
C GLY A 181 4.96 14.21 7.82
N THR A 182 4.73 13.06 8.47
CA THR A 182 5.69 11.93 8.41
C THR A 182 5.54 11.07 7.16
N THR A 183 4.37 11.13 6.52
CA THR A 183 4.02 10.29 5.37
C THR A 183 4.12 11.08 4.07
N LEU A 184 3.94 12.39 4.15
CA LEU A 184 3.85 13.29 3.01
C LEU A 184 4.99 14.30 2.95
N VAL A 185 5.61 14.43 1.78
CA VAL A 185 6.63 15.44 1.49
C VAL A 185 6.14 16.43 0.43
N GLY A 186 6.51 17.70 0.58
CA GLY A 186 6.23 18.71 -0.43
C GLY A 186 7.12 18.50 -1.68
N MET A 187 6.52 18.56 -2.86
CA MET A 187 7.21 18.55 -4.14
C MET A 187 7.33 19.97 -4.69
N SER A 188 8.47 20.29 -5.31
CA SER A 188 8.69 21.60 -5.95
C SER A 188 8.03 21.71 -7.34
N ASP A 189 7.87 20.58 -8.02
CA ASP A 189 7.28 20.42 -9.36
C ASP A 189 6.44 19.13 -9.38
N PRO A 190 5.38 19.02 -10.21
CA PRO A 190 4.59 17.81 -10.33
C PRO A 190 5.39 16.55 -10.63
N ASP A 191 6.57 16.63 -11.24
CA ASP A 191 7.41 15.47 -11.59
C ASP A 191 8.70 15.36 -10.76
N SER A 192 8.79 16.11 -9.65
CA SER A 192 9.92 15.99 -8.71
C SER A 192 10.16 14.54 -8.27
N ALA A 193 11.43 14.15 -8.24
CA ALA A 193 11.83 12.86 -7.71
C ALA A 193 11.49 12.75 -6.22
N LEU A 194 11.01 11.58 -5.80
CA LEU A 194 10.62 11.31 -4.42
C LEU A 194 11.49 10.21 -3.82
N PRO A 195 11.88 10.33 -2.54
CA PRO A 195 12.45 9.22 -1.80
C PRO A 195 11.52 8.00 -1.83
N THR A 196 12.09 6.80 -1.98
CA THR A 196 11.33 5.55 -1.96
C THR A 196 10.54 5.41 -0.67
N GLY A 197 9.27 5.00 -0.78
CA GLY A 197 8.40 4.80 0.38
C GLY A 197 7.77 6.07 0.95
N THR A 198 7.97 7.22 0.31
CA THR A 198 7.28 8.48 0.64
C THR A 198 6.20 8.80 -0.37
N VAL A 199 5.21 9.60 0.05
CA VAL A 199 4.24 10.22 -0.85
C VAL A 199 4.58 11.70 -0.99
N GLY A 200 4.69 12.17 -2.22
CA GLY A 200 4.87 13.57 -2.55
C GLY A 200 3.53 14.26 -2.83
N TYR A 201 3.42 15.53 -2.44
CA TYR A 201 2.32 16.40 -2.82
C TYR A 201 2.84 17.69 -3.45
N TRP A 202 2.30 18.02 -4.62
CA TRP A 202 2.47 19.31 -5.29
C TRP A 202 1.11 19.95 -5.50
N ALA A 203 1.00 21.24 -5.19
CA ALA A 203 -0.16 22.06 -5.44
C ALA A 203 0.15 23.14 -6.48
N GLY A 204 -0.65 23.20 -7.54
CA GLY A 204 -0.68 24.28 -8.53
C GLY A 204 -1.98 25.08 -8.47
N GLU A 205 -2.09 26.09 -9.32
CA GLU A 205 -3.28 26.97 -9.37
C GLU A 205 -4.56 26.19 -9.68
N THR A 206 -4.50 25.28 -10.65
CA THR A 206 -5.66 24.50 -11.13
C THR A 206 -5.44 22.99 -11.06
N SER A 207 -4.30 22.56 -10.52
CA SER A 207 -3.86 21.17 -10.56
C SER A 207 -3.25 20.75 -9.23
N ASP A 208 -3.52 19.53 -8.79
CA ASP A 208 -2.91 18.90 -7.64
C ASP A 208 -2.32 17.56 -8.05
N VAL A 209 -1.10 17.25 -7.59
CA VAL A 209 -0.44 15.97 -7.88
C VAL A 209 0.00 15.32 -6.58
N PHE A 210 -0.50 14.11 -6.36
CA PHE A 210 0.05 13.17 -5.41
C PHE A 210 0.86 12.13 -6.15
N ALA A 211 2.05 11.81 -5.66
CA ALA A 211 2.89 10.79 -6.27
C ALA A 211 3.60 9.95 -5.23
N ALA A 212 3.94 8.72 -5.59
CA ALA A 212 4.72 7.82 -4.76
C ALA A 212 5.74 7.08 -5.60
N THR A 213 6.94 6.90 -5.07
CA THR A 213 7.96 6.02 -5.65
C THR A 213 7.86 4.65 -4.98
N LEU A 214 7.50 3.64 -5.77
CA LEU A 214 7.48 2.25 -5.34
C LEU A 214 8.90 1.77 -5.02
N THR A 215 9.01 0.70 -4.24
CA THR A 215 10.27 0.03 -3.93
C THR A 215 10.99 -0.48 -5.18
N SER A 216 10.24 -0.75 -6.26
CA SER A 216 10.80 -1.09 -7.58
C SER A 216 11.45 0.09 -8.31
N GLY A 217 11.30 1.32 -7.79
CA GLY A 217 11.73 2.56 -8.44
C GLY A 217 10.70 3.12 -9.42
N HIS A 218 9.60 2.41 -9.68
CA HIS A 218 8.52 2.93 -10.52
C HIS A 218 7.72 4.01 -9.76
N ARG A 219 7.33 5.06 -10.47
CA ARG A 219 6.52 6.15 -9.92
C ARG A 219 5.05 5.92 -10.28
N ILE A 220 4.19 5.98 -9.28
CA ILE A 220 2.74 6.09 -9.48
C ILE A 220 2.25 7.46 -9.05
N PHE A 221 1.21 7.97 -9.70
CA PHE A 221 0.64 9.28 -9.37
C PHE A 221 -0.88 9.29 -9.44
N LEU A 222 -1.46 10.25 -8.74
CA LEU A 222 -2.83 10.68 -8.88
C LEU A 222 -2.84 12.20 -9.03
N ARG A 223 -3.33 12.66 -10.17
CA ARG A 223 -3.40 14.07 -10.52
C ARG A 223 -4.86 14.49 -10.64
N ARG A 224 -5.17 15.68 -10.14
CA ARG A 224 -6.47 16.32 -10.25
C ARG A 224 -6.29 17.63 -11.01
N ASP A 225 -7.02 17.82 -12.10
CA ASP A 225 -7.09 19.08 -12.85
C ASP A 225 -8.54 19.57 -12.82
N GLY A 226 -8.87 20.47 -11.88
CA GLY A 226 -10.25 20.81 -11.56
C GLY A 226 -11.06 19.58 -11.12
N ASP A 227 -12.06 19.17 -11.90
CA ASP A 227 -12.89 17.99 -11.61
C ASP A 227 -12.44 16.70 -12.33
N VAL A 228 -11.32 16.76 -13.06
CA VAL A 228 -10.80 15.64 -13.83
C VAL A 228 -9.68 14.97 -13.07
N PHE A 229 -9.77 13.65 -12.91
CA PHE A 229 -8.72 12.84 -12.28
C PHE A 229 -7.95 12.05 -13.33
N SER A 230 -6.63 12.04 -13.21
CA SER A 230 -5.73 11.24 -14.03
C SER A 230 -4.74 10.45 -13.19
N THR A 231 -4.42 9.25 -13.63
CA THR A 231 -3.46 8.37 -12.97
C THR A 231 -2.82 7.43 -13.97
N ASN A 232 -1.58 7.01 -13.70
CA ASN A 232 -0.99 5.87 -14.39
C ASN A 232 -1.31 4.53 -13.70
N SER A 233 -1.88 4.52 -12.49
CA SER A 233 -2.20 3.30 -11.74
C SER A 233 -3.59 2.75 -12.09
N ARG A 234 -3.64 1.54 -12.63
CA ARG A 234 -4.91 0.86 -12.95
C ARG A 234 -5.74 0.46 -11.72
N ARG A 235 -5.16 0.52 -10.52
CA ARG A 235 -5.80 0.07 -9.27
C ARG A 235 -6.23 1.21 -8.35
N MET A 236 -6.23 2.44 -8.84
CA MET A 236 -6.60 3.60 -8.01
C MET A 236 -8.00 3.44 -7.43
N LEU A 237 -8.09 3.46 -6.10
CA LEU A 237 -9.36 3.44 -5.38
C LEU A 237 -9.87 4.88 -5.33
N LEU A 238 -10.55 5.32 -6.37
CA LEU A 238 -11.03 6.70 -6.39
C LEU A 238 -12.24 6.84 -5.46
N PRO A 239 -12.37 7.98 -4.75
CA PRO A 239 -13.56 8.23 -3.95
C PRO A 239 -14.81 8.11 -4.83
N ALA A 240 -15.92 7.64 -4.24
CA ALA A 240 -17.18 7.40 -4.95
C ALA A 240 -17.74 8.64 -5.67
N GLN A 241 -17.23 9.83 -5.34
CA GLN A 241 -17.60 11.12 -5.91
C GLN A 241 -16.85 11.46 -7.21
N VAL A 242 -15.90 10.62 -7.65
CA VAL A 242 -15.16 10.86 -8.91
C VAL A 242 -15.98 10.37 -10.10
N HIS A 243 -16.51 11.32 -10.88
CA HIS A 243 -17.36 11.02 -12.03
C HIS A 243 -16.60 10.78 -13.35
N LYS A 244 -15.31 11.16 -13.43
CA LYS A 244 -14.48 11.05 -14.65
C LYS A 244 -13.02 10.72 -14.31
N VAL A 245 -12.51 9.65 -14.91
CA VAL A 245 -11.14 9.13 -14.69
C VAL A 245 -10.50 8.82 -16.02
N SER A 246 -9.31 9.38 -16.26
CA SER A 246 -8.47 8.98 -17.40
C SER A 246 -7.26 8.20 -16.89
N VAL A 247 -7.08 6.98 -17.39
CA VAL A 247 -5.92 6.14 -17.09
C VAL A 247 -4.99 6.16 -18.30
N PHE A 248 -3.75 6.59 -18.10
CA PHE A 248 -2.73 6.75 -19.14
C PHE A 248 -1.64 5.67 -19.04
#